data_AF-W0QAY7-F1
#
_entry.id   AF-W0QAY7-F1
#
_cell.length_a   1.000
_cell.length_b   1.000
_cell.length_c   1.000
_cell.angle_alpha   90.00
_cell.angle_beta   90.00
_cell.angle_gamma   90.00
#
_symmetry.space_group_name_H-M   'P 1'
#
loop_
_entity.id
_entity.type
_entity.pdbx_description
1 polymer ?
#
loop_
_entity_poly.entity_id
_entity_poly.type
_entity_poly.pdbx_seq_one_letter_code
_entity_poly.pdbx_strand_id
1 'polypeptide(L)'
;MSRATKINWSELDWSKSTLELSKMLNVAGNFVSLKRRKYAPNTVRQKKAVDWSAIDWSKSTSDIAKQIGWSVANVSQKRKKYAPDTMGNLRNVGKYKRKVKPTVLKAPNGDILYMDSIKDFVIEYAHLFEAKHLISKNKKSGNHIRQYCLAESALSSLRQKRVKKWQGWSLYEGFEEQSKLKRIDWDNVDWTKNNDQLAKELNRAYDTVAKKRYLLGKSGMATSRKEKADKGQKNPKKAIGAIKTQPIAKEWAKKSQKSGKFETNVHAKRWRLTREDGKCWEFTNLYHFVRTHTELFLPNDTVWKRTGGKRGTGGEYCNATSGLLNACRSRSKKWKGWKIEKIEN
;
A
#
# COMPACT_ATOMS: atom_id res chain seq x y z
N MET A 1 32.19 1.22 30.46
CA MET A 1 31.62 2.56 30.59
C MET A 1 32.51 3.53 29.82
N SER A 2 32.10 4.04 28.65
CA SER A 2 32.95 4.95 27.86
C SER A 2 33.01 6.33 28.52
N ARG A 3 34.21 6.83 28.80
CA ARG A 3 34.47 8.20 29.27
C ARG A 3 33.67 9.19 28.41
N ALA A 4 32.79 9.98 29.05
CA ALA A 4 32.12 11.09 28.40
C ALA A 4 33.19 12.08 27.94
N THR A 5 33.49 12.10 26.65
CA THR A 5 34.32 13.14 26.04
C THR A 5 33.69 14.49 26.37
N LYS A 6 34.45 15.34 27.05
CA LYS A 6 34.02 16.68 27.46
C LYS A 6 33.93 17.55 26.21
N ILE A 7 32.75 17.57 25.58
CA ILE A 7 32.50 18.34 24.36
C ILE A 7 32.39 19.83 24.72
N ASN A 8 33.17 20.67 24.03
CA ASN A 8 33.03 22.12 24.13
C ASN A 8 31.89 22.60 23.21
N TRP A 9 30.77 23.02 23.81
CA TRP A 9 29.54 23.34 23.07
C TRP A 9 29.49 24.77 22.54
N SER A 10 30.31 25.69 23.06
CA SER A 10 30.35 27.10 22.62
C SER A 10 31.12 27.30 21.31
N GLU A 11 32.12 26.45 21.04
CA GLU A 11 32.96 26.51 19.84
C GLU A 11 32.45 25.63 18.69
N LEU A 12 31.28 25.00 18.89
CA LEU A 12 30.72 24.10 17.90
C LEU A 12 30.16 24.88 16.71
N ASP A 13 30.48 24.45 15.48
CA ASP A 13 29.86 25.00 14.28
C ASP A 13 28.38 24.61 14.19
N TRP A 14 27.52 25.53 14.62
CA TRP A 14 26.07 25.33 14.66
C TRP A 14 25.38 25.47 13.29
N SER A 15 26.12 25.81 12.22
CA SER A 15 25.59 25.85 10.86
C SER A 15 25.23 24.46 10.32
N LYS A 16 25.94 23.42 10.78
CA LYS A 16 25.68 22.01 10.42
C LYS A 16 24.31 21.53 10.91
N SER A 17 23.77 20.47 10.33
CA SER A 17 22.50 19.90 10.82
C SER A 17 22.68 19.20 12.18
N THR A 18 21.60 19.11 12.98
CA THR A 18 21.62 18.36 14.25
C THR A 18 22.02 16.89 14.06
N LEU A 19 21.69 16.30 12.90
CA LEU A 19 22.04 14.92 12.58
C LEU A 19 23.54 14.75 12.29
N GLU A 20 24.14 15.71 11.58
CA GLU A 20 25.58 15.70 11.31
C GLU A 20 26.38 15.87 12.59
N LEU A 21 26.01 16.86 13.42
CA LEU A 21 26.65 17.07 14.72
C LEU A 21 26.49 15.87 15.66
N SER A 22 25.33 15.21 15.64
CA SER A 22 25.09 13.97 16.40
C SER A 22 26.05 12.85 15.99
N LYS A 23 26.30 12.69 14.69
CA LYS A 23 27.26 11.70 14.18
C LYS A 23 28.71 12.07 14.47
N MET A 24 29.08 13.34 14.27
CA MET A 24 30.45 13.83 14.50
C MET A 24 30.86 13.72 15.97
N LEU A 25 29.94 14.06 16.88
CA LEU A 25 30.20 14.05 18.32
C LEU A 25 29.94 12.69 18.97
N ASN A 26 29.38 11.74 18.23
CA ASN A 26 28.89 10.46 18.75
C ASN A 26 27.94 10.63 19.95
N VAL A 27 27.02 11.60 19.86
CA VAL A 27 26.02 11.89 20.91
C VAL A 27 24.63 11.82 20.30
N ALA A 28 23.64 11.38 21.08
CA ALA A 28 22.25 11.34 20.65
C ALA A 28 21.73 12.72 20.18
N GLY A 29 21.02 12.75 19.05
CA GLY A 29 20.58 14.00 18.41
C GLY A 29 19.64 14.87 19.26
N ASN A 30 18.89 14.26 20.18
CA ASN A 30 18.09 14.99 21.17
C ASN A 30 18.97 15.85 22.10
N PHE A 31 20.14 15.36 22.51
CA PHE A 31 21.08 16.11 23.35
C PHE A 31 21.72 17.26 22.59
N VAL A 32 22.13 17.03 21.33
CA VAL A 32 22.62 18.11 20.44
C VAL A 32 21.55 19.17 20.22
N SER A 33 20.27 18.78 20.06
CA SER A 33 19.14 19.71 19.94
C SER A 33 18.91 20.55 21.19
N LEU A 34 19.09 19.95 22.38
CA LEU A 34 19.03 20.68 23.66
C LEU A 34 20.16 21.70 23.77
N LYS A 35 21.40 21.31 23.42
CA LYS A 35 22.56 22.20 23.45
C LYS A 35 22.43 23.31 22.40
N ARG A 36 21.94 23.02 21.20
CA ARG A 36 21.68 24.03 20.16
C ARG A 36 20.75 25.14 20.64
N ARG A 37 19.68 24.79 21.36
CA ARG A 37 18.76 25.78 21.94
C ARG A 37 19.44 26.72 22.94
N LYS A 38 20.50 26.27 23.61
CA LYS A 38 21.24 27.06 24.60
C LYS A 38 22.37 27.89 23.97
N TYR A 39 23.15 27.30 23.06
CA TYR A 39 24.39 27.91 22.54
C TYR A 39 24.22 28.57 21.17
N ALA A 40 23.18 28.24 20.40
CA ALA A 40 22.89 28.85 19.10
C ALA A 40 21.38 28.90 18.81
N PRO A 41 20.59 29.62 19.64
CA PRO A 41 19.14 29.68 19.52
C PRO A 41 18.66 30.23 18.16
N ASN A 42 19.44 31.12 17.54
CA ASN A 42 19.20 31.67 16.21
C ASN A 42 19.24 30.62 15.08
N THR A 43 19.96 29.51 15.26
CA THR A 43 20.03 28.41 14.28
C THR A 43 18.89 27.40 14.42
N VAL A 44 18.07 27.54 15.47
CA VAL A 44 16.92 26.67 15.68
C VAL A 44 15.81 27.10 14.73
N ARG A 45 15.28 26.14 13.95
CA ARG A 45 14.13 26.38 13.09
C ARG A 45 12.96 26.89 13.93
N GLN A 46 12.62 28.17 13.75
CA GLN A 46 11.44 28.77 14.37
C GLN A 46 10.19 28.04 13.86
N LYS A 47 9.33 27.61 14.78
CA LYS A 47 8.03 27.08 14.38
C LYS A 47 7.20 28.25 13.87
N LYS A 48 6.71 28.18 12.63
CA LYS A 48 5.73 29.15 12.13
C LYS A 48 4.56 29.18 13.12
N ALA A 49 4.36 30.31 13.80
CA ALA A 49 3.18 30.51 14.62
C ALA A 49 1.99 30.63 13.66
N VAL A 50 1.03 29.73 13.80
CA VAL A 50 -0.22 29.76 13.05
C VAL A 50 -1.32 29.94 14.09
N ASP A 51 -2.13 30.97 13.91
CA ASP A 51 -3.36 31.12 14.67
C ASP A 51 -4.38 30.10 14.17
N TRP A 52 -4.61 29.05 14.97
CA TRP A 52 -5.51 27.96 14.61
C TRP A 52 -6.99 28.31 14.85
N SER A 53 -7.27 29.38 15.60
CA SER A 53 -8.62 29.87 15.87
C SER A 53 -9.21 30.56 14.65
N ALA A 54 -8.39 31.31 13.91
CA ALA A 54 -8.79 32.07 12.73
C ALA A 54 -8.82 31.24 11.43
N ILE A 55 -8.55 29.92 11.50
CA ILE A 55 -8.58 29.05 10.33
C ILE A 55 -10.02 28.72 9.96
N ASP A 56 -10.35 28.96 8.69
CA ASP A 56 -11.59 28.48 8.10
C ASP A 56 -11.57 26.94 7.94
N TRP A 57 -12.22 26.26 8.88
CA TRP A 57 -12.29 24.79 8.94
C TRP A 57 -13.29 24.18 7.95
N SER A 58 -14.09 25.00 7.25
CA SER A 58 -15.01 24.52 6.21
C SER A 58 -14.27 23.96 4.99
N LYS A 59 -13.06 24.47 4.71
CA LYS A 59 -12.18 24.00 3.62
C LYS A 59 -11.68 22.58 3.86
N SER A 60 -11.15 21.91 2.83
CA SER A 60 -10.54 20.58 3.02
C SER A 60 -9.23 20.67 3.81
N THR A 61 -8.85 19.60 4.53
CA THR A 61 -7.57 19.55 5.25
C THR A 61 -6.36 19.71 4.32
N SER A 62 -6.49 19.26 3.06
CA SER A 62 -5.46 19.43 2.03
C SER A 62 -5.30 20.91 1.64
N ASP A 63 -6.40 21.62 1.46
CA ASP A 63 -6.35 23.02 1.00
C ASP A 63 -5.84 23.95 2.08
N ILE A 64 -6.26 23.74 3.33
CA ILE A 64 -5.69 24.45 4.49
C ILE A 64 -4.18 24.18 4.58
N ALA A 65 -3.75 22.93 4.41
CA ALA A 65 -2.34 22.56 4.46
C ALA A 65 -1.51 23.26 3.37
N LYS A 66 -2.03 23.37 2.14
CA LYS A 66 -1.41 24.14 1.06
C LYS A 66 -1.36 25.63 1.37
N GLN A 67 -2.45 26.19 1.89
CA GLN A 67 -2.57 27.63 2.19
C GLN A 67 -1.59 28.07 3.29
N ILE A 68 -1.47 27.31 4.38
CA ILE A 68 -0.59 27.67 5.50
C ILE A 68 0.85 27.11 5.36
N GLY A 69 1.10 26.27 4.36
CA GLY A 69 2.39 25.63 4.12
C GLY A 69 2.78 24.60 5.19
N TRP A 70 1.82 23.81 5.67
CA TRP A 70 2.02 22.75 6.66
C TRP A 70 1.72 21.37 6.09
N SER A 71 2.11 20.31 6.79
CA SER A 71 1.71 18.95 6.40
C SER A 71 0.23 18.70 6.68
N VAL A 72 -0.42 17.96 5.79
CA VAL A 72 -1.83 17.54 5.94
C VAL A 72 -2.05 16.81 7.28
N ALA A 73 -1.08 16.02 7.73
CA ALA A 73 -1.14 15.32 9.02
C ALA A 73 -1.22 16.28 10.20
N ASN A 74 -0.41 17.35 10.22
CA ASN A 74 -0.44 18.34 11.30
C ASN A 74 -1.75 19.13 11.29
N VAL A 75 -2.24 19.54 10.11
CA VAL A 75 -3.54 20.22 9.98
C VAL A 75 -4.67 19.32 10.44
N SER A 76 -4.63 18.02 10.13
CA SER A 76 -5.62 17.04 10.61
C SER A 76 -5.62 16.90 12.14
N GLN A 77 -4.44 16.86 12.77
CA GLN A 77 -4.35 16.84 14.24
C GLN A 77 -4.92 18.12 14.86
N LYS A 78 -4.70 19.27 14.23
CA LYS A 78 -5.24 20.55 14.70
C LYS A 78 -6.74 20.63 14.48
N ARG A 79 -7.26 20.17 13.33
CA ARG A 79 -8.70 20.07 13.07
C ARG A 79 -9.42 19.26 14.15
N LYS A 80 -8.86 18.13 14.57
CA LYS A 80 -9.41 17.34 15.68
C LYS A 80 -9.54 18.12 17.00
N LYS A 81 -8.70 19.13 17.21
CA LYS A 81 -8.70 19.94 18.43
C LYS A 81 -9.61 21.17 18.31
N TYR A 82 -9.61 21.85 17.16
CA TYR A 82 -10.25 23.15 16.97
C TYR A 82 -11.57 23.09 16.20
N ALA A 83 -11.83 22.05 15.42
CA ALA A 83 -13.07 21.84 14.66
C ALA A 83 -13.38 20.33 14.47
N PRO A 84 -13.61 19.60 15.58
CA PRO A 84 -13.82 18.14 15.54
C PRO A 84 -15.07 17.71 14.77
N ASP A 85 -16.08 18.57 14.72
CA ASP A 85 -17.33 18.46 13.96
C ASP A 85 -17.11 18.44 12.44
N THR A 86 -16.12 19.19 11.94
CA THR A 86 -15.76 19.23 10.51
C THR A 86 -14.95 18.02 10.03
N MET A 87 -14.57 17.12 10.94
CA MET A 87 -13.90 15.88 10.57
C MET A 87 -14.94 14.91 10.00
N GLY A 88 -15.00 14.83 8.67
CA GLY A 88 -15.70 13.73 7.99
C GLY A 88 -15.30 12.41 8.65
N ASN A 89 -16.30 11.63 9.09
CA ASN A 89 -16.14 10.47 9.96
C ASN A 89 -15.27 9.40 9.27
N LEU A 90 -13.95 9.53 9.36
CA LEU A 90 -12.93 8.71 8.68
C LEU A 90 -12.96 7.23 9.10
N ARG A 91 -13.85 6.84 10.02
CA ARG A 91 -14.16 5.43 10.27
C ARG A 91 -15.00 4.79 9.16
N ASN A 92 -15.61 5.57 8.26
CA ASN A 92 -16.54 5.03 7.26
C ASN A 92 -16.19 5.34 5.80
N VAL A 93 -15.14 6.09 5.50
CA VAL A 93 -14.81 6.46 4.11
C VAL A 93 -13.53 5.73 3.68
N GLY A 94 -13.68 4.67 2.88
CA GLY A 94 -12.57 4.17 2.04
C GLY A 94 -12.08 2.74 2.30
N LYS A 95 -12.76 1.94 3.11
CA LYS A 95 -12.70 0.47 2.96
C LYS A 95 -14.12 0.01 2.78
N TYR A 96 -14.40 -0.64 1.67
CA TYR A 96 -15.60 -1.45 1.49
C TYR A 96 -15.98 -2.05 2.85
N LYS A 97 -17.05 -1.55 3.49
CA LYS A 97 -17.73 -2.36 4.50
C LYS A 97 -18.16 -3.57 3.68
N ARG A 98 -17.38 -4.65 3.73
CA ARG A 98 -17.92 -5.97 3.41
C ARG A 98 -19.21 -5.99 4.23
N LYS A 99 -20.36 -6.06 3.58
CA LYS A 99 -21.62 -6.31 4.27
C LYS A 99 -21.35 -7.57 5.09
N VAL A 100 -21.04 -7.41 6.37
CA VAL A 100 -20.79 -8.55 7.23
C VAL A 100 -22.17 -9.15 7.34
N LYS A 101 -22.34 -10.37 6.81
CA LYS A 101 -23.64 -11.03 6.89
C LYS A 101 -24.06 -11.05 8.38
N PRO A 102 -25.29 -10.65 8.71
CA PRO A 102 -25.77 -10.68 10.09
C PRO A 102 -25.53 -12.06 10.69
N THR A 103 -25.14 -12.11 11.96
CA THR A 103 -25.06 -13.37 12.69
C THR A 103 -26.46 -13.72 13.16
N VAL A 104 -27.01 -14.84 12.70
CA VAL A 104 -28.35 -15.28 13.09
C VAL A 104 -28.24 -16.11 14.37
N LEU A 105 -28.98 -15.72 15.40
CA LEU A 105 -29.01 -16.37 16.70
C LEU A 105 -30.39 -16.95 16.96
N LYS A 106 -30.42 -18.12 17.61
CA LYS A 106 -31.63 -18.65 18.24
C LYS A 106 -31.60 -18.26 19.72
N ALA A 107 -32.60 -17.51 20.16
CA ALA A 107 -32.77 -17.07 21.53
C ALA A 107 -33.29 -18.21 22.42
N PRO A 108 -33.20 -18.09 23.76
CA PRO A 108 -33.61 -19.13 24.70
C PRO A 108 -35.11 -19.47 24.63
N ASN A 109 -35.93 -18.49 24.26
CA ASN A 109 -37.38 -18.62 24.04
C ASN A 109 -37.73 -19.24 22.68
N GLY A 110 -36.73 -19.52 21.83
CA GLY A 110 -36.92 -20.10 20.50
C GLY A 110 -36.88 -19.11 19.34
N ASP A 111 -36.92 -17.80 19.61
CA ASP A 111 -36.95 -16.76 18.59
C ASP A 111 -35.66 -16.72 17.76
N ILE A 112 -35.78 -16.32 16.50
CA ILE A 112 -34.65 -16.16 15.58
C ILE A 112 -34.35 -14.66 15.45
N LEU A 113 -33.18 -14.24 15.91
CA LEU A 113 -32.78 -12.85 15.96
C LEU A 113 -31.52 -12.59 15.12
N TYR A 114 -31.42 -11.40 14.53
CA TYR A 114 -30.32 -11.02 13.65
C TYR A 114 -29.37 -10.05 14.36
N MET A 115 -28.10 -10.43 14.46
CA MET A 115 -27.06 -9.66 15.14
C MET A 115 -26.03 -9.15 14.14
N ASP A 116 -26.15 -7.88 13.76
CA ASP A 116 -25.14 -7.16 12.97
C ASP A 116 -23.96 -6.70 13.84
N SER A 117 -24.29 -6.14 15.00
CA SER A 117 -23.36 -5.59 15.99
C SER A 117 -23.70 -6.19 17.35
N ILE A 118 -22.72 -6.81 18.00
CA ILE A 118 -22.93 -7.45 19.31
C ILE A 118 -23.38 -6.42 20.36
N LYS A 119 -22.83 -5.21 20.30
CA LYS A 119 -23.13 -4.16 21.28
C LYS A 119 -24.56 -3.65 21.11
N ASP A 120 -24.94 -3.31 19.88
CA ASP A 120 -26.27 -2.78 19.59
C ASP A 120 -27.35 -3.85 19.87
N PHE A 121 -27.05 -5.11 19.54
CA PHE A 121 -27.92 -6.24 19.85
C PHE A 121 -28.16 -6.42 21.35
N VAL A 122 -27.11 -6.32 22.18
CA VAL A 122 -27.28 -6.42 23.64
C VAL A 122 -28.10 -5.26 24.21
N ILE A 123 -28.01 -4.07 23.61
CA ILE A 123 -28.81 -2.90 24.01
C ILE A 123 -30.28 -3.08 23.60
N GLU A 124 -30.53 -3.46 22.35
CA GLU A 124 -31.88 -3.63 21.78
C GLU A 124 -32.64 -4.78 22.47
N TYR A 125 -31.96 -5.90 22.71
CA TYR A 125 -32.54 -7.10 23.31
C TYR A 125 -32.15 -7.27 24.80
N ALA A 126 -31.89 -6.17 25.50
CA ALA A 126 -31.47 -6.18 26.91
C ALA A 126 -32.42 -7.00 27.81
N HIS A 127 -33.72 -6.94 27.53
CA HIS A 127 -34.77 -7.68 28.23
C HIS A 127 -34.66 -9.22 28.14
N LEU A 128 -33.92 -9.73 27.15
CA LEU A 128 -33.67 -11.17 26.98
C LEU A 128 -32.44 -11.67 27.77
N PHE A 129 -31.76 -10.80 28.52
CA PHE A 129 -30.61 -11.15 29.35
C PHE A 129 -30.90 -10.88 30.83
N GLU A 130 -30.37 -11.73 31.71
CA GLU A 130 -30.40 -11.44 33.15
C GLU A 130 -29.57 -10.19 33.47
N ALA A 131 -30.03 -9.38 34.43
CA ALA A 131 -29.38 -8.12 34.81
C ALA A 131 -27.89 -8.27 35.13
N LYS A 132 -27.49 -9.39 35.76
CA LYS A 132 -26.09 -9.69 36.08
C LYS A 132 -25.18 -9.81 34.84
N HIS A 133 -25.74 -10.13 33.68
CA HIS A 133 -25.00 -10.25 32.41
C HIS A 133 -24.79 -8.92 31.69
N LEU A 134 -25.56 -7.90 32.05
CA LEU A 134 -25.48 -6.55 31.49
C LEU A 134 -24.51 -5.64 32.25
N ILE A 135 -24.01 -6.08 33.41
CA ILE A 135 -23.01 -5.35 34.20
C ILE A 135 -21.73 -5.18 33.37
N SER A 136 -21.35 -3.92 33.15
CA SER A 136 -20.14 -3.59 32.39
C SER A 136 -18.87 -3.89 33.20
N LYS A 137 -17.88 -4.45 32.53
CA LYS A 137 -16.55 -4.73 33.08
C LYS A 137 -15.50 -4.06 32.21
N ASN A 138 -14.48 -3.52 32.86
CA ASN A 138 -13.31 -2.96 32.18
C ASN A 138 -12.27 -4.07 31.99
N LYS A 139 -11.80 -4.26 30.76
CA LYS A 139 -10.63 -5.11 30.47
C LYS A 139 -9.56 -4.30 29.78
N LYS A 140 -8.35 -4.40 30.32
CA LYS A 140 -7.15 -3.83 29.69
C LYS A 140 -6.68 -4.75 28.56
N SER A 141 -6.51 -4.18 27.37
CA SER A 141 -5.94 -4.85 26.19
C SER A 141 -4.82 -3.97 25.64
N GLY A 142 -3.59 -4.20 26.11
CA GLY A 142 -2.46 -3.31 25.85
C GLY A 142 -2.67 -1.93 26.50
N ASN A 143 -2.54 -0.86 25.72
CA ASN A 143 -2.73 0.53 26.18
C ASN A 143 -4.20 1.01 26.14
N HIS A 144 -5.15 0.14 25.77
CA HIS A 144 -6.56 0.50 25.67
C HIS A 144 -7.38 -0.23 26.74
N ILE A 145 -8.30 0.50 27.37
CA ILE A 145 -9.32 -0.07 28.25
C ILE A 145 -10.58 -0.25 27.42
N ARG A 146 -11.10 -1.48 27.36
CA ARG A 146 -12.35 -1.80 26.68
C ARG A 146 -13.40 -2.15 27.72
N GLN A 147 -14.55 -1.51 27.64
CA GLN A 147 -15.72 -1.86 28.44
C GLN A 147 -16.55 -2.88 27.68
N TYR A 148 -16.96 -3.95 28.33
CA TYR A 148 -17.92 -4.92 27.79
C TYR A 148 -18.69 -5.56 28.93
N CYS A 149 -19.91 -6.03 28.67
CA CYS A 149 -20.67 -6.84 29.63
C CYS A 149 -20.51 -8.35 29.35
N LEU A 150 -20.96 -9.20 30.28
CA LEU A 150 -20.82 -10.66 30.10
C LEU A 150 -21.56 -11.15 28.86
N ALA A 151 -22.75 -10.60 28.57
CA ALA A 151 -23.53 -10.92 27.38
C ALA A 151 -22.75 -10.64 26.09
N GLU A 152 -22.12 -9.46 25.96
CA GLU A 152 -21.29 -9.13 24.80
C GLU A 152 -20.13 -10.14 24.61
N SER A 153 -19.47 -10.54 25.70
CA SER A 153 -18.37 -11.51 25.65
C SER A 153 -18.85 -12.92 25.26
N ALA A 154 -20.01 -13.34 25.76
CA ALA A 154 -20.60 -14.63 25.46
C ALA A 154 -21.09 -14.70 24.00
N LEU A 155 -21.80 -13.69 23.53
CA LEU A 155 -22.23 -13.58 22.12
C LEU A 155 -21.03 -13.48 21.17
N SER A 156 -19.95 -12.79 21.58
CA SER A 156 -18.70 -12.78 20.81
C SER A 156 -18.09 -14.18 20.68
N SER A 157 -18.14 -14.97 21.76
CA SER A 157 -17.64 -16.35 21.78
C SER A 157 -18.50 -17.28 20.93
N LEU A 158 -19.82 -17.13 20.97
CA LEU A 158 -20.77 -17.83 20.07
C LEU A 158 -20.49 -17.49 18.61
N ARG A 159 -20.40 -16.20 18.26
CA ARG A 159 -20.10 -15.74 16.89
C ARG A 159 -18.77 -16.29 16.35
N GLN A 160 -17.77 -16.45 17.23
CA GLN A 160 -16.47 -17.02 16.88
C GLN A 160 -16.43 -18.55 16.95
N LYS A 161 -17.58 -19.20 17.22
CA LYS A 161 -17.73 -20.65 17.37
C LYS A 161 -16.81 -21.27 18.42
N ARG A 162 -16.42 -20.49 19.44
CA ARG A 162 -15.64 -20.97 20.58
C ARG A 162 -16.50 -21.75 21.56
N VAL A 163 -17.80 -21.45 21.59
CA VAL A 163 -18.83 -22.15 22.35
C VAL A 163 -20.02 -22.42 21.41
N LYS A 164 -20.72 -23.54 21.63
CA LYS A 164 -21.89 -23.91 20.81
C LYS A 164 -23.19 -23.27 21.31
N LYS A 165 -23.33 -23.15 22.64
CA LYS A 165 -24.52 -22.64 23.32
C LYS A 165 -24.11 -21.84 24.54
N TRP A 166 -24.86 -20.80 24.87
CA TRP A 166 -24.72 -20.05 26.12
C TRP A 166 -26.11 -19.66 26.63
N GLN A 167 -26.52 -20.18 27.80
CA GLN A 167 -27.80 -19.85 28.44
C GLN A 167 -29.01 -19.89 27.49
N GLY A 168 -29.14 -20.95 26.71
CA GLY A 168 -30.23 -21.07 25.72
C GLY A 168 -29.90 -20.48 24.34
N TRP A 169 -29.02 -19.48 24.26
CA TRP A 169 -28.57 -18.88 23.01
C TRP A 169 -27.68 -19.82 22.19
N SER A 170 -27.95 -19.95 20.90
CA SER A 170 -27.09 -20.68 19.96
C SER A 170 -27.04 -19.97 18.60
N LEU A 171 -26.04 -20.29 17.78
CA LEU A 171 -26.09 -19.89 16.37
C LEU A 171 -27.22 -20.66 15.67
N TYR A 172 -27.97 -19.97 14.81
CA TYR A 172 -29.00 -20.62 14.00
C TYR A 172 -28.35 -21.41 12.86
N GLU A 173 -28.44 -22.74 12.90
CA GLU A 173 -27.72 -23.65 11.99
C GLU A 173 -28.19 -23.58 10.53
N GLY A 174 -29.36 -22.99 10.24
CA GLY A 174 -29.90 -22.85 8.88
C GLY A 174 -29.15 -21.85 7.97
N PHE A 175 -28.18 -21.09 8.49
CA PHE A 175 -27.41 -20.13 7.70
C PHE A 175 -25.99 -20.63 7.36
N GLU A 176 -25.52 -21.73 7.98
CA GLU A 176 -24.13 -22.20 7.83
C GLU A 176 -23.91 -23.17 6.67
N GLU A 177 -24.93 -23.89 6.21
CA GLU A 177 -24.79 -24.90 5.15
C GLU A 177 -24.33 -24.31 3.81
N GLN A 178 -24.54 -23.02 3.56
CA GLN A 178 -24.05 -22.38 2.33
C GLN A 178 -22.54 -22.07 2.35
N SER A 179 -21.90 -22.08 3.53
CA SER A 179 -20.53 -21.55 3.68
C SER A 179 -19.43 -22.62 3.74
N LYS A 180 -19.77 -23.87 4.06
CA LYS A 180 -18.86 -25.01 3.89
C LYS A 180 -19.01 -25.48 2.46
N LEU A 181 -18.31 -24.82 1.54
CA LEU A 181 -18.17 -25.28 0.16
C LEU A 181 -17.70 -26.76 0.19
N LYS A 182 -18.61 -27.71 -0.05
CA LYS A 182 -18.35 -29.16 -0.04
C LYS A 182 -17.11 -29.45 -0.87
N ARG A 183 -16.20 -30.31 -0.38
CA ARG A 183 -15.01 -30.72 -1.14
C ARG A 183 -15.48 -31.30 -2.48
N ILE A 184 -15.10 -30.66 -3.58
CA ILE A 184 -15.42 -31.14 -4.92
C ILE A 184 -14.44 -32.26 -5.24
N ASP A 185 -14.99 -33.38 -5.67
CA ASP A 185 -14.24 -34.41 -6.39
C ASP A 185 -14.01 -33.91 -7.81
N TRP A 186 -12.75 -33.58 -8.13
CA TRP A 186 -12.38 -32.97 -9.41
C TRP A 186 -12.15 -34.01 -10.51
N ASP A 187 -11.97 -35.28 -10.14
CA ASP A 187 -11.67 -36.35 -11.09
C ASP A 187 -12.96 -36.79 -11.82
N ASN A 188 -14.10 -36.67 -11.13
CA ASN A 188 -15.44 -36.97 -11.65
C ASN A 188 -16.17 -35.75 -12.25
N VAL A 189 -15.49 -34.62 -12.45
CA VAL A 189 -16.10 -33.45 -13.10
C VAL A 189 -16.19 -33.69 -14.61
N ASP A 190 -17.36 -33.43 -15.19
CA ASP A 190 -17.55 -33.42 -16.65
C ASP A 190 -16.82 -32.22 -17.29
N TRP A 191 -15.61 -32.49 -17.77
CA TRP A 191 -14.74 -31.47 -18.38
C TRP A 191 -15.17 -31.05 -19.80
N THR A 192 -16.22 -31.67 -20.37
CA THR A 192 -16.77 -31.28 -21.68
C THR A 192 -17.54 -29.96 -21.61
N LYS A 193 -18.04 -29.58 -20.43
CA LYS A 193 -18.71 -28.30 -20.19
C LYS A 193 -17.73 -27.13 -20.23
N ASN A 194 -18.22 -25.91 -20.43
CA ASN A 194 -17.37 -24.73 -20.33
C ASN A 194 -17.14 -24.33 -18.85
N ASN A 195 -16.08 -23.56 -18.60
CA ASN A 195 -15.71 -23.16 -17.22
C ASN A 195 -16.80 -22.34 -16.51
N ASP A 196 -17.67 -21.62 -17.23
CA ASP A 196 -18.74 -20.81 -16.65
C ASP A 196 -19.89 -21.69 -16.16
N GLN A 197 -20.27 -22.71 -16.95
CA GLN A 197 -21.23 -23.73 -16.56
C GLN A 197 -20.74 -24.49 -15.33
N LEU A 198 -19.51 -25.01 -15.37
CA LEU A 198 -18.92 -25.72 -14.23
C LEU A 198 -18.79 -24.83 -13.00
N ALA A 199 -18.46 -23.54 -13.16
CA ALA A 199 -18.41 -22.61 -12.04
C ALA A 199 -19.77 -22.46 -11.35
N LYS A 200 -20.85 -22.39 -12.12
CA LYS A 200 -22.22 -22.33 -11.60
C LYS A 200 -22.65 -23.65 -10.95
N GLU A 201 -22.47 -24.77 -11.64
CA GLU A 201 -22.86 -26.10 -11.18
C GLU A 201 -22.12 -26.52 -9.91
N LEU A 202 -20.79 -26.30 -9.87
CA LEU A 202 -19.96 -26.65 -8.73
C LEU A 202 -19.99 -25.60 -7.61
N ASN A 203 -20.71 -24.49 -7.83
CA ASN A 203 -20.70 -23.31 -6.97
C ASN A 203 -19.25 -22.89 -6.61
N ARG A 204 -18.44 -22.62 -7.64
CA ARG A 204 -17.05 -22.21 -7.53
C ARG A 204 -16.74 -21.01 -8.41
N ALA A 205 -15.71 -20.27 -8.01
CA ALA A 205 -15.17 -19.22 -8.85
C ALA A 205 -14.63 -19.81 -10.16
N TYR A 206 -14.89 -19.12 -11.27
CA TYR A 206 -14.39 -19.44 -12.61
C TYR A 206 -12.89 -19.78 -12.61
N ASP A 207 -12.08 -18.94 -11.95
CA ASP A 207 -10.62 -19.13 -11.89
C ASP A 207 -10.21 -20.42 -11.17
N THR A 208 -11.00 -20.88 -10.21
CA THR A 208 -10.74 -22.14 -9.50
C THR A 208 -10.94 -23.32 -10.43
N VAL A 209 -12.04 -23.33 -11.19
CA VAL A 209 -12.33 -24.35 -12.20
C VAL A 209 -11.28 -24.32 -13.30
N ALA A 210 -10.93 -23.13 -13.82
CA ALA A 210 -9.92 -22.97 -14.86
C ALA A 210 -8.54 -23.50 -14.43
N LYS A 211 -8.14 -23.20 -13.18
CA LYS A 211 -6.89 -23.72 -12.61
C LYS A 211 -6.92 -25.24 -12.48
N LYS A 212 -8.02 -25.82 -12.02
CA LYS A 212 -8.16 -27.28 -11.87
C LYS A 212 -8.15 -27.99 -13.23
N ARG A 213 -8.86 -27.44 -14.21
CA ARG A 213 -8.85 -27.91 -15.60
C ARG A 213 -7.44 -27.96 -16.18
N TYR A 214 -6.64 -26.91 -15.95
CA TYR A 214 -5.25 -26.86 -16.39
C TYR A 214 -4.40 -27.92 -15.69
N LEU A 215 -4.49 -28.02 -14.35
CA LEU A 215 -3.69 -28.94 -13.56
C LEU A 215 -3.96 -30.42 -13.89
N LEU A 216 -5.20 -30.76 -14.23
CA LEU A 216 -5.62 -32.12 -14.58
C LEU A 216 -5.40 -32.44 -16.07
N GLY A 217 -4.78 -31.53 -16.84
CA GLY A 217 -4.55 -31.71 -18.27
C GLY A 217 -5.81 -31.70 -19.14
N LYS A 218 -6.97 -31.32 -18.59
CA LYS A 218 -8.29 -31.34 -19.27
C LYS A 218 -8.55 -30.07 -20.10
N SER A 219 -7.48 -29.39 -20.52
CA SER A 219 -7.57 -28.16 -21.31
C SER A 219 -7.97 -28.50 -22.75
N GLY A 220 -8.93 -27.75 -23.31
CA GLY A 220 -9.40 -27.98 -24.69
C GLY A 220 -10.53 -29.00 -24.84
N MET A 221 -10.93 -29.69 -23.77
CA MET A 221 -12.05 -30.65 -23.80
C MET A 221 -13.44 -29.99 -23.87
N ALA A 222 -13.52 -28.67 -23.68
CA ALA A 222 -14.81 -27.96 -23.71
C ALA A 222 -15.41 -28.00 -25.12
N THR A 223 -16.62 -28.54 -25.26
CA THR A 223 -17.35 -28.60 -26.54
C THR A 223 -17.79 -27.21 -27.02
N SER A 224 -18.12 -26.33 -26.08
CA SER A 224 -18.51 -24.95 -26.37
C SER A 224 -17.61 -23.95 -25.66
N ARG A 225 -17.38 -22.80 -26.31
CA ARG A 225 -16.76 -21.63 -25.68
C ARG A 225 -17.87 -20.63 -25.39
N LYS A 226 -17.84 -20.03 -24.19
CA LYS A 226 -18.73 -18.91 -23.86
C LYS A 226 -18.52 -17.80 -24.88
N GLU A 227 -19.61 -17.31 -25.47
CA GLU A 227 -19.58 -16.15 -26.34
C GLU A 227 -18.98 -14.95 -25.59
N LYS A 228 -18.11 -14.20 -26.26
CA LYS A 228 -17.54 -12.99 -25.66
C LYS A 228 -18.65 -11.97 -25.52
N ALA A 229 -18.90 -11.51 -24.30
CA ALA A 229 -19.77 -10.35 -24.07
C ALA A 229 -19.25 -9.17 -24.90
N ASP A 230 -20.15 -8.54 -25.66
CA ASP A 230 -19.82 -7.35 -26.42
C ASP A 230 -19.38 -6.23 -25.47
N LYS A 231 -18.28 -5.56 -25.81
CA LYS A 231 -17.72 -4.46 -25.02
C LYS A 231 -18.27 -3.10 -25.46
N GLY A 232 -19.32 -3.10 -26.29
CA GLY A 232 -19.93 -1.91 -26.86
C GLY A 232 -19.18 -1.36 -28.07
N GLN A 233 -19.66 -0.23 -28.59
CA GLN A 233 -19.11 0.38 -29.79
C GLN A 233 -17.64 0.79 -29.60
N LYS A 234 -16.77 0.30 -30.49
CA LYS A 234 -15.36 0.70 -30.54
C LYS A 234 -15.27 2.17 -30.97
N ASN A 235 -14.40 2.94 -30.32
CA ASN A 235 -14.17 4.34 -30.69
C ASN A 235 -13.74 4.43 -32.18
N PRO A 236 -14.51 5.11 -33.05
CA PRO A 236 -14.24 5.16 -34.50
C PRO A 236 -12.90 5.80 -34.83
N LYS A 237 -12.39 6.72 -33.98
CA LYS A 237 -11.07 7.34 -34.14
C LYS A 237 -9.89 6.40 -33.87
N LYS A 238 -10.15 5.21 -33.31
CA LYS A 238 -9.16 4.14 -33.06
C LYS A 238 -9.45 2.89 -33.89
N ALA A 239 -10.37 2.97 -34.86
CA ALA A 239 -10.90 1.82 -35.59
C ALA A 239 -9.99 1.31 -36.72
N ILE A 240 -8.87 1.96 -37.00
CA ILE A 240 -7.85 1.38 -37.87
C ILE A 240 -7.17 0.27 -37.06
N GLY A 241 -7.60 -0.96 -37.28
CA GLY A 241 -7.20 -2.13 -36.51
C GLY A 241 -5.70 -2.20 -36.21
N ALA A 242 -5.36 -2.82 -35.08
CA ALA A 242 -4.01 -2.84 -34.50
C ALA A 242 -2.89 -3.20 -35.49
N ILE A 243 -3.19 -3.99 -36.52
CA ILE A 243 -2.25 -4.42 -37.56
C ILE A 243 -1.69 -3.23 -38.36
N LYS A 244 -2.54 -2.26 -38.74
CA LYS A 244 -2.13 -1.10 -39.56
C LYS A 244 -1.60 0.06 -38.73
N THR A 245 -2.11 0.26 -37.51
CA THR A 245 -1.68 1.36 -36.63
C THR A 245 -0.37 1.07 -35.91
N GLN A 246 -0.04 -0.18 -35.63
CA GLN A 246 1.21 -0.54 -34.96
C GLN A 246 2.49 -0.17 -35.74
N PRO A 247 2.64 -0.45 -37.05
CA PRO A 247 3.83 -0.05 -37.80
C PRO A 247 3.99 1.47 -37.84
N ILE A 248 2.90 2.21 -38.08
CA ILE A 248 2.90 3.67 -38.03
C ILE A 248 3.34 4.15 -36.64
N ALA A 249 2.74 3.67 -35.56
CA ALA A 249 3.15 4.03 -34.20
C ALA A 249 4.62 3.70 -33.91
N LYS A 250 5.15 2.58 -34.44
CA LYS A 250 6.57 2.21 -34.31
C LYS A 250 7.49 3.20 -35.04
N GLU A 251 7.13 3.63 -36.26
CA GLU A 251 7.92 4.61 -37.01
C GLU A 251 7.92 5.98 -36.34
N TRP A 252 6.75 6.44 -35.88
CA TRP A 252 6.64 7.69 -35.13
C TRP A 252 7.42 7.63 -33.81
N ALA A 253 7.35 6.50 -33.09
CA ALA A 253 8.13 6.30 -31.86
C ALA A 253 9.65 6.26 -32.10
N LYS A 254 10.11 5.74 -33.25
CA LYS A 254 11.54 5.78 -33.63
C LYS A 254 12.02 7.22 -33.87
N LYS A 255 11.19 8.07 -34.48
CA LYS A 255 11.53 9.46 -34.82
C LYS A 255 11.38 10.43 -33.65
N SER A 256 10.50 10.14 -32.70
CA SER A 256 10.20 11.06 -31.61
C SER A 256 11.34 11.12 -30.59
N GLN A 257 11.88 12.31 -30.34
CA GLN A 257 12.89 12.53 -29.30
C GLN A 257 12.38 12.20 -27.88
N LYS A 258 11.06 12.31 -27.68
CA LYS A 258 10.37 11.97 -26.43
C LYS A 258 10.27 10.46 -26.19
N SER A 259 10.56 9.63 -27.20
CA SER A 259 10.48 8.17 -27.14
C SER A 259 11.73 7.51 -27.70
N GLY A 260 12.44 6.71 -26.91
CA GLY A 260 13.59 5.94 -27.40
C GLY A 260 14.87 6.17 -26.60
N LYS A 261 16.03 6.08 -27.27
CA LYS A 261 17.36 6.07 -26.63
C LYS A 261 17.98 7.48 -26.46
N PHE A 262 17.13 8.52 -26.44
CA PHE A 262 17.53 9.91 -26.36
C PHE A 262 17.52 10.45 -24.93
N GLU A 263 18.24 11.54 -24.68
CA GLU A 263 18.25 12.21 -23.38
C GLU A 263 16.86 12.72 -22.94
N THR A 264 16.07 13.23 -23.89
CA THR A 264 14.74 13.83 -23.66
C THR A 264 13.58 12.85 -23.56
N ASN A 265 13.87 11.55 -23.36
CA ASN A 265 12.84 10.53 -23.19
C ASN A 265 11.89 10.88 -22.03
N VAL A 266 10.58 10.70 -22.19
CA VAL A 266 9.58 11.01 -21.14
C VAL A 266 9.78 10.26 -19.82
N HIS A 267 10.45 9.11 -19.85
CA HIS A 267 10.77 8.30 -18.67
C HIS A 267 12.17 8.56 -18.11
N ALA A 268 12.91 9.50 -18.70
CA ALA A 268 14.22 9.93 -18.23
C ALA A 268 14.11 10.57 -16.83
N LYS A 269 15.18 10.47 -16.05
CA LYS A 269 15.27 10.92 -14.66
C LYS A 269 16.63 11.55 -14.48
N ARG A 270 16.74 12.68 -13.77
CA ARG A 270 18.05 13.26 -13.50
C ARG A 270 18.86 12.44 -12.50
N TRP A 271 20.14 12.29 -12.78
CA TRP A 271 21.09 11.51 -11.98
C TRP A 271 22.36 12.32 -11.76
N ARG A 272 22.99 12.06 -10.62
CA ARG A 272 24.38 12.43 -10.33
C ARG A 272 25.20 11.17 -10.17
N LEU A 273 26.28 11.06 -10.93
CA LEU A 273 27.24 9.97 -10.90
C LEU A 273 28.58 10.51 -10.40
N THR A 274 29.18 9.87 -9.40
CA THR A 274 30.47 10.25 -8.83
C THR A 274 31.40 9.05 -8.85
N ARG A 275 32.61 9.23 -9.37
CA ARG A 275 33.68 8.23 -9.37
C ARG A 275 34.58 8.42 -8.14
N GLU A 276 35.31 7.38 -7.76
CA GLU A 276 36.19 7.39 -6.57
C GLU A 276 37.30 8.46 -6.60
N ASP A 277 37.69 8.92 -7.79
CA ASP A 277 38.64 10.03 -7.98
C ASP A 277 38.01 11.42 -7.79
N GLY A 278 36.73 11.49 -7.39
CA GLY A 278 36.01 12.73 -7.13
C GLY A 278 35.36 13.36 -8.35
N LYS A 279 35.58 12.82 -9.56
CA LYS A 279 34.90 13.31 -10.77
C LYS A 279 33.40 13.05 -10.69
N CYS A 280 32.61 14.06 -11.06
CA CYS A 280 31.16 14.04 -10.99
C CYS A 280 30.53 14.38 -12.34
N TRP A 281 29.46 13.68 -12.68
CA TRP A 281 28.65 13.89 -13.87
C TRP A 281 27.18 14.03 -13.49
N GLU A 282 26.50 15.03 -14.06
CA GLU A 282 25.06 15.19 -13.94
C GLU A 282 24.40 15.02 -15.32
N PHE A 283 23.36 14.20 -15.41
CA PHE A 283 22.69 13.90 -16.68
C PHE A 283 21.22 13.51 -16.49
N THR A 284 20.41 13.63 -17.55
CA THR A 284 18.96 13.39 -17.48
C THR A 284 18.56 11.96 -17.84
N ASN A 285 19.40 11.20 -18.54
CA ASN A 285 19.07 9.82 -18.91
C ASN A 285 20.27 8.88 -18.73
N LEU A 286 20.20 8.03 -17.71
CA LEU A 286 21.23 7.02 -17.41
C LEU A 286 21.51 6.08 -18.58
N TYR A 287 20.48 5.66 -19.31
CA TYR A 287 20.65 4.76 -20.45
C TYR A 287 21.29 5.46 -21.65
N HIS A 288 21.08 6.77 -21.80
CA HIS A 288 21.74 7.55 -22.84
C HIS A 288 23.21 7.80 -22.46
N PHE A 289 23.45 8.24 -21.22
CA PHE A 289 24.78 8.50 -20.68
C PHE A 289 25.74 7.32 -20.85
N VAL A 290 25.33 6.11 -20.47
CA VAL A 290 26.16 4.90 -20.60
C VAL A 290 26.44 4.51 -22.06
N ARG A 291 25.58 4.91 -23.01
CA ARG A 291 25.81 4.67 -24.45
C ARG A 291 26.75 5.70 -25.06
N THR A 292 26.71 6.94 -24.60
CA THR A 292 27.54 8.02 -25.13
C THR A 292 28.92 8.06 -24.49
N HIS A 293 29.05 7.59 -23.25
CA HIS A 293 30.29 7.59 -22.49
C HIS A 293 30.77 6.16 -22.20
N THR A 294 30.88 5.32 -23.23
CA THR A 294 31.28 3.93 -23.08
C THR A 294 32.71 3.77 -22.57
N GLU A 295 33.57 4.74 -22.85
CA GLU A 295 34.97 4.84 -22.43
C GLU A 295 35.14 4.99 -20.91
N LEU A 296 34.10 5.45 -20.20
CA LEU A 296 34.13 5.56 -18.74
C LEU A 296 33.94 4.20 -18.03
N PHE A 297 33.46 3.19 -18.74
CA PHE A 297 33.12 1.89 -18.18
C PHE A 297 33.97 0.79 -18.82
N LEU A 298 34.07 -0.36 -18.15
CA LEU A 298 34.73 -1.52 -18.73
C LEU A 298 33.93 -2.01 -19.95
N PRO A 299 34.59 -2.46 -21.04
CA PRO A 299 33.90 -2.92 -22.25
C PRO A 299 32.84 -3.99 -21.99
N ASN A 300 33.09 -4.91 -21.05
CA ASN A 300 32.14 -5.95 -20.66
C ASN A 300 30.87 -5.42 -19.97
N ASP A 301 30.93 -4.22 -19.38
CA ASP A 301 29.79 -3.63 -18.66
C ASP A 301 28.88 -2.78 -19.56
N THR A 302 29.34 -2.40 -20.74
CA THR A 302 28.60 -1.62 -21.74
C THR A 302 27.93 -2.48 -22.81
N VAL A 303 28.05 -3.82 -22.72
CA VAL A 303 27.34 -4.75 -23.60
C VAL A 303 25.84 -4.76 -23.28
N TRP A 304 25.04 -4.27 -24.22
CA TRP A 304 23.59 -4.18 -24.11
C TRP A 304 22.91 -5.52 -24.40
N LYS A 305 22.15 -6.00 -23.42
CA LYS A 305 21.35 -7.23 -23.44
C LYS A 305 19.88 -6.88 -23.42
N ARG A 306 19.03 -7.74 -24.00
CA ARG A 306 17.57 -7.61 -23.89
C ARG A 306 17.07 -8.39 -22.69
N THR A 307 16.17 -7.80 -21.90
CA THR A 307 15.44 -8.56 -20.89
C THR A 307 14.42 -9.45 -21.60
N GLY A 308 14.59 -10.77 -21.50
CA GLY A 308 13.68 -11.74 -22.08
C GLY A 308 12.33 -11.73 -21.36
N GLY A 309 11.33 -11.03 -21.92
CA GLY A 309 9.93 -11.34 -21.67
C GLY A 309 9.44 -12.39 -22.65
N LYS A 310 8.42 -13.19 -22.31
CA LYS A 310 7.79 -14.23 -23.16
C LYS A 310 7.39 -13.80 -24.60
N ARG A 311 7.52 -12.52 -24.95
CA ARG A 311 7.19 -11.92 -26.26
C ARG A 311 8.23 -10.90 -26.77
N GLY A 312 9.45 -10.89 -26.24
CA GLY A 312 10.47 -9.92 -26.64
C GLY A 312 10.16 -8.46 -26.27
N THR A 313 9.25 -8.24 -25.31
CA THR A 313 8.78 -6.92 -24.86
C THR A 313 9.58 -6.33 -23.70
N GLY A 314 10.68 -6.96 -23.29
CA GLY A 314 11.52 -6.42 -22.22
C GLY A 314 12.46 -5.32 -22.72
N GLY A 315 12.74 -4.35 -21.85
CA GLY A 315 13.71 -3.30 -22.14
C GLY A 315 15.13 -3.84 -22.32
N GLU A 316 16.00 -2.99 -22.87
CA GLU A 316 17.44 -3.27 -22.92
C GLU A 316 18.09 -2.86 -21.61
N TYR A 317 19.11 -3.60 -21.18
CA TYR A 317 19.95 -3.27 -20.04
C TYR A 317 21.39 -3.72 -20.32
N CYS A 318 22.35 -3.11 -19.64
CA CYS A 318 23.73 -3.58 -19.58
C CYS A 318 24.15 -3.70 -18.11
N ASN A 319 25.32 -4.28 -17.83
CA ASN A 319 25.76 -4.43 -16.44
C ASN A 319 25.97 -3.07 -15.77
N ALA A 320 26.44 -2.06 -16.51
CA ALA A 320 26.60 -0.70 -15.98
C ALA A 320 25.28 -0.09 -15.54
N THR A 321 24.28 -0.04 -16.44
CA THR A 321 22.96 0.50 -16.07
C THR A 321 22.28 -0.29 -14.95
N SER A 322 22.33 -1.63 -14.98
CA SER A 322 21.76 -2.47 -13.93
C SER A 322 22.48 -2.28 -12.59
N GLY A 323 23.81 -2.29 -12.61
CA GLY A 323 24.66 -2.10 -11.45
C GLY A 323 24.46 -0.75 -10.78
N LEU A 324 24.42 0.33 -11.56
CA LEU A 324 24.16 1.68 -11.07
C LEU A 324 22.73 1.82 -10.52
N LEU A 325 21.71 1.29 -11.19
CA LEU A 325 20.34 1.32 -10.68
C LEU A 325 20.20 0.54 -9.35
N ASN A 326 20.89 -0.60 -9.24
CA ASN A 326 20.94 -1.37 -8.00
C ASN A 326 21.71 -0.62 -6.91
N ALA A 327 22.85 0.01 -7.25
CA ALA A 327 23.62 0.83 -6.31
C ALA A 327 22.74 1.93 -5.71
N CYS A 328 21.98 2.66 -6.52
CA CYS A 328 21.08 3.71 -6.05
C CYS A 328 20.03 3.20 -5.02
N ARG A 329 19.60 1.95 -5.14
CA ARG A 329 18.59 1.33 -4.24
C ARG A 329 19.21 0.61 -3.04
N SER A 330 20.45 0.18 -3.18
CA SER A 330 21.18 -0.60 -2.17
C SER A 330 21.65 0.26 -0.99
N ARG A 331 21.91 -0.38 0.15
CA ARG A 331 22.51 0.28 1.32
C ARG A 331 23.96 0.73 1.08
N SER A 332 24.72 0.02 0.25
CA SER A 332 26.13 0.34 -0.04
C SER A 332 26.28 1.57 -0.92
N LYS A 333 25.26 1.92 -1.73
CA LYS A 333 25.25 3.08 -2.64
C LYS A 333 26.42 3.13 -3.64
N LYS A 334 27.12 2.02 -3.84
CA LYS A 334 28.31 1.91 -4.70
C LYS A 334 28.21 0.72 -5.63
N TRP A 335 28.74 0.86 -6.84
CA TRP A 335 28.95 -0.22 -7.79
C TRP A 335 30.28 0.00 -8.51
N LYS A 336 31.26 -0.91 -8.32
CA LYS A 336 32.62 -0.82 -8.91
C LYS A 336 33.27 0.57 -8.77
N GLY A 337 33.22 1.14 -7.57
CA GLY A 337 33.75 2.49 -7.29
C GLY A 337 32.89 3.67 -7.78
N TRP A 338 31.74 3.41 -8.38
CA TRP A 338 30.79 4.43 -8.78
C TRP A 338 29.71 4.62 -7.73
N LYS A 339 29.45 5.87 -7.36
CA LYS A 339 28.33 6.29 -6.54
C LYS A 339 27.30 6.98 -7.43
N ILE A 340 26.02 6.61 -7.31
CA ILE A 340 24.95 7.20 -8.09
C ILE A 340 23.77 7.60 -7.22
N GLU A 341 23.23 8.79 -7.49
CA GLU A 341 22.11 9.38 -6.78
C GLU A 341 21.09 9.90 -7.78
N LYS A 342 19.80 9.65 -7.50
CA LYS A 342 18.71 10.23 -8.27
C LYS A 342 18.47 11.65 -7.75
N ILE A 343 18.53 12.63 -8.63
CA ILE A 343 18.15 14.01 -8.31
C ILE A 343 16.64 14.12 -8.55
N GLU A 344 15.88 14.53 -7.53
CA GLU A 344 14.47 14.89 -7.72
C GLU A 344 14.41 16.28 -8.36
N ASN A 345 13.56 16.41 -9.38
CA ASN A 345 13.22 17.70 -9.98
C ASN A 345 12.29 18.48 -9.06
#